data_AF-A0A924N0V5-F1
#
_entry.id   AF-A0A924N0V5-F1
#
_cell.length_a   1.000
_cell.length_b   1.000
_cell.length_c   1.000
_cell.angle_alpha   90.00
_cell.angle_beta   90.00
_cell.angle_gamma   90.00
#
_symmetry.space_group_name_H-M   'P 1'
#
loop_
_entity.id
_entity.type
_entity.pdbx_description
1 polymer ?
#
loop_
_entity_poly.entity_id
_entity_poly.type
_entity_poly.pdbx_seq_one_letter_code
_entity_poly.pdbx_strand_id
1 'polypeptide(L)'
;MNDTIYAPATGAGKAAVAVIRVSGPRSGGAVRALAGALPRPRRAALRQLSHAGVALDDALVLWFEGPASYTGEDAAEFHVHGGRAVVEAVLQALCAEGLRLAEPGEFTRRAFENGKLDLTQAEGVADLIDAETEAQRRQALGQLGGALSERYETWRELLVQTLAMLEAAVDFPDEDLPEDVAGRARPGLKLLEAEI
;
A
#
# COMPACT_ATOMS: atom_id res chain seq x y z
N MET A 1 9.76 10.90 -2.19
CA MET A 1 8.74 11.50 -1.32
C MET A 1 9.39 11.94 -0.03
N ASN A 2 9.22 13.20 0.39
CA ASN A 2 9.89 13.73 1.59
C ASN A 2 8.92 14.36 2.60
N ASP A 3 7.61 14.34 2.30
CA ASP A 3 6.56 14.83 3.18
C ASP A 3 5.94 13.69 3.99
N THR A 4 5.23 14.05 5.05
CA THR A 4 4.56 13.11 5.96
C THR A 4 3.08 13.42 5.91
N ILE A 5 2.30 12.40 5.62
CA ILE A 5 0.86 12.49 5.41
C ILE A 5 0.09 11.94 6.59
N TYR A 6 -1.13 12.44 6.79
CA TYR A 6 -2.07 11.89 7.74
C TYR A 6 -3.51 11.94 7.22
N ALA A 7 -4.35 11.03 7.68
CA ALA A 7 -5.79 11.06 7.44
C ALA A 7 -6.55 10.17 8.43
N PRO A 8 -7.87 10.37 8.62
CA PRO A 8 -8.75 9.35 9.16
C PRO A 8 -8.68 8.07 8.31
N ALA A 9 -8.57 6.91 8.96
CA ALA A 9 -8.50 5.58 8.35
C ALA A 9 -9.76 4.74 8.63
N THR A 10 -10.74 5.30 9.34
CA THR A 10 -12.05 4.69 9.62
C THR A 10 -13.17 5.45 8.91
N GLY A 11 -14.31 4.78 8.70
CA GLY A 11 -15.51 5.40 8.12
C GLY A 11 -15.97 6.64 8.88
N ALA A 12 -16.61 7.57 8.16
CA ALA A 12 -17.13 8.80 8.74
C ALA A 12 -18.35 8.54 9.66
N GLY A 13 -18.50 9.36 10.69
CA GLY A 13 -19.62 9.31 11.63
C GLY A 13 -19.19 9.05 13.07
N LYS A 14 -20.18 8.94 13.96
CA LYS A 14 -19.94 8.64 15.37
C LYS A 14 -19.61 7.15 15.54
N ALA A 15 -18.48 6.86 16.14
CA ALA A 15 -18.04 5.51 16.47
C ALA A 15 -17.45 5.44 17.88
N ALA A 16 -17.32 4.23 18.43
CA ALA A 16 -16.61 4.05 19.69
C ALA A 16 -15.11 4.41 19.54
N VAL A 17 -14.51 3.99 18.42
CA VAL A 17 -13.10 4.24 18.09
C VAL A 17 -13.01 4.77 16.66
N ALA A 18 -12.12 5.73 16.44
CA ALA A 18 -11.66 6.17 15.13
C ALA A 18 -10.14 5.98 15.05
N VAL A 19 -9.65 5.64 13.86
CA VAL A 19 -8.20 5.51 13.62
C VAL A 19 -7.74 6.67 12.76
N ILE A 20 -6.68 7.35 13.18
CA ILE A 20 -5.97 8.36 12.39
C ILE A 20 -4.60 7.80 12.07
N ARG A 21 -4.29 7.67 10.79
CA ARG A 21 -3.01 7.11 10.31
C ARG A 21 -2.08 8.24 9.90
N VAL A 22 -0.78 8.06 10.17
CA VAL A 22 0.32 8.93 9.73
C VAL A 22 1.37 8.09 9.03
N SER A 23 1.94 8.57 7.92
CA SER A 23 3.00 7.90 7.16
C SER A 23 4.03 8.90 6.62
N GLY A 24 5.31 8.56 6.71
CA GLY A 24 6.43 9.35 6.21
C GLY A 24 7.50 9.67 7.28
N PRO A 25 8.57 10.39 6.91
CA PRO A 25 9.76 10.57 7.75
C PRO A 25 9.52 11.30 9.09
N ARG A 26 8.43 12.08 9.21
CA ARG A 26 8.08 12.80 10.45
C ARG A 26 7.05 12.07 11.31
N SER A 27 6.62 10.86 10.94
CA SER A 27 5.64 10.07 11.73
C SER A 27 6.09 9.91 13.18
N GLY A 28 7.37 9.59 13.40
CA GLY A 28 7.89 9.44 14.75
C GLY A 28 8.01 10.75 15.52
N GLY A 29 8.22 11.86 14.82
CA GLY A 29 8.16 13.21 15.39
C GLY A 29 6.75 13.54 15.89
N ALA A 30 5.74 13.29 15.05
CA ALA A 30 4.33 13.51 15.39
C ALA A 30 3.88 12.68 16.60
N VAL A 31 4.30 11.41 16.70
CA VAL A 31 4.01 10.58 17.89
C VAL A 31 4.66 11.16 19.15
N ARG A 32 5.91 11.60 19.09
CA ARG A 32 6.56 12.21 20.26
C ARG A 32 5.89 13.53 20.66
N ALA A 33 5.49 14.34 19.69
CA ALA A 33 4.82 15.61 19.94
C ALA A 33 3.46 15.43 20.63
N LEU A 34 2.64 14.50 20.16
CA LEU A 34 1.28 14.31 20.68
C LEU A 34 1.21 13.34 21.87
N ALA A 35 2.03 12.28 21.87
CA ALA A 35 1.94 11.16 22.82
C ALA A 35 3.20 11.01 23.70
N GLY A 36 4.15 11.96 23.61
CA GLY A 36 5.38 12.02 24.42
C GLY A 36 6.49 11.08 23.95
N ALA A 37 6.21 9.78 23.85
CA ALA A 37 7.21 8.77 23.49
C ALA A 37 6.67 7.72 22.53
N LEU A 38 7.55 7.30 21.61
CA LEU A 38 7.29 6.22 20.68
C LEU A 38 7.04 4.89 21.40
N PRO A 39 5.91 4.21 21.15
CA PRO A 39 5.75 2.81 21.51
C PRO A 39 6.83 1.93 20.86
N ARG A 40 7.05 0.74 21.42
CA ARG A 40 7.84 -0.28 20.69
C ARG A 40 7.14 -0.61 19.38
N PRO A 41 7.86 -0.83 18.27
CA PRO A 41 7.25 -1.19 16.99
C PRO A 41 6.26 -2.35 17.15
N ARG A 42 5.07 -2.20 16.55
CA ARG A 42 3.97 -3.19 16.56
C ARG A 42 3.48 -3.58 17.95
N ARG A 43 3.65 -2.71 18.96
CA ARG A 43 3.03 -2.86 20.28
C ARG A 43 2.16 -1.65 20.56
N ALA A 44 0.88 -1.89 20.81
CA ALA A 44 -0.04 -0.87 21.26
C ALA A 44 0.40 -0.34 22.63
N ALA A 45 0.32 0.98 22.81
CA ALA A 45 0.54 1.60 24.10
C ALA A 45 -0.55 2.64 24.37
N LEU A 46 -1.12 2.60 25.57
CA LEU A 46 -2.05 3.63 26.03
C LEU A 46 -1.28 4.93 26.30
N ARG A 47 -1.78 6.03 25.76
CA ARG A 47 -1.18 7.37 25.86
C ARG A 47 -2.27 8.41 26.01
N GLN A 48 -2.04 9.38 26.89
CA GLN A 48 -2.78 10.63 26.85
C GLN A 48 -2.20 11.47 25.71
N LEU A 49 -3.02 11.75 24.70
CA LEU A 49 -2.68 12.66 23.62
C LEU A 49 -2.86 14.10 24.10
N SER A 50 -1.89 14.94 23.81
CA SER A 50 -1.94 16.37 24.13
C SER A 50 -1.24 17.17 23.04
N HIS A 51 -1.65 18.43 22.88
CA HIS A 51 -0.97 19.36 21.99
C HIS A 51 -1.00 20.76 22.61
N ALA A 52 0.13 21.47 22.61
CA ALA A 52 0.28 22.78 23.25
C ALA A 52 -0.24 22.84 24.71
N GLY A 53 -0.06 21.76 25.47
CA GLY A 53 -0.48 21.67 26.87
C GLY A 53 -1.97 21.38 27.10
N VAL A 54 -2.75 21.17 26.03
CA VAL A 54 -4.17 20.82 26.10
C VAL A 54 -4.33 19.33 25.81
N ALA A 55 -5.03 18.61 26.69
CA ALA A 55 -5.37 17.21 26.48
C ALA A 55 -6.37 17.07 25.32
N LEU A 56 -6.10 16.11 24.42
CA LEU A 56 -6.94 15.81 23.27
C LEU A 56 -7.81 14.57 23.53
N ASP A 57 -7.19 13.47 23.97
CA ASP A 57 -7.86 12.19 24.25
C ASP A 57 -6.93 11.21 24.99
N ASP A 58 -7.50 10.15 25.58
CA ASP A 58 -6.74 8.94 25.96
C ASP A 58 -6.88 7.89 24.85
N ALA A 59 -5.77 7.56 24.19
CA ALA A 59 -5.75 6.79 22.95
C ALA A 59 -4.76 5.62 23.00
N LEU A 60 -5.06 4.57 22.24
CA LEU A 60 -4.04 3.58 21.90
C LEU A 60 -3.21 4.11 20.73
N VAL A 61 -1.88 4.05 20.87
CA VAL A 61 -0.95 4.46 19.82
C VAL A 61 -0.18 3.23 19.34
N LEU A 62 -0.13 3.03 18.03
CA LEU A 62 0.74 2.05 17.39
C LEU A 62 1.82 2.75 16.59
N TRP A 63 3.03 2.18 16.66
CA TRP A 63 4.17 2.60 15.88
C TRP A 63 4.59 1.47 14.93
N PHE A 64 4.88 1.83 13.68
CA PHE A 64 5.41 0.96 12.65
C PHE A 64 6.69 1.59 12.11
N GLU A 65 7.81 0.90 12.32
CA GLU A 65 9.10 1.29 11.75
C GLU A 65 9.17 0.81 10.30
N GLY A 66 9.57 1.69 9.38
CA GLY A 66 9.83 1.34 7.99
C GLY A 66 11.00 0.34 7.88
N PRO A 67 10.98 -0.63 6.94
CA PRO A 67 9.98 -0.87 5.88
C PRO A 67 8.80 -1.77 6.33
N ALA A 68 8.66 -2.02 7.63
CA ALA A 68 7.73 -2.99 8.19
C ALA A 68 6.34 -2.39 8.49
N SER A 69 5.87 -1.49 7.62
CA SER A 69 4.56 -0.82 7.66
C SER A 69 3.77 -1.07 6.36
N TYR A 70 2.54 -0.56 6.30
CA TYR A 70 1.67 -0.65 5.11
C TYR A 70 2.28 0.08 3.90
N THR A 71 2.70 1.32 4.09
CA THR A 71 3.30 2.15 3.04
C THR A 71 4.76 1.80 2.77
N GLY A 72 5.42 1.06 3.68
CA GLY A 72 6.88 0.88 3.65
C GLY A 72 7.67 2.03 4.28
N GLU A 73 7.00 3.09 4.73
CA GLU A 73 7.61 4.20 5.45
C GLU A 73 7.45 4.03 6.98
N ASP A 74 8.13 4.87 7.76
CA ASP A 74 7.75 5.06 9.15
C ASP A 74 6.28 5.52 9.25
N ALA A 75 5.50 4.85 10.09
CA ALA A 75 4.07 5.09 10.21
C ALA A 75 3.57 4.96 11.66
N ALA A 76 2.47 5.64 11.94
CA ALA A 76 1.80 5.57 13.24
C ALA A 76 0.29 5.52 13.07
N GLU A 77 -0.39 4.94 14.06
CA GLU A 77 -1.84 4.99 14.16
C GLU A 77 -2.25 5.47 15.55
N PHE A 78 -3.16 6.45 15.58
CA PHE A 78 -3.82 6.94 16.78
C PHE A 78 -5.24 6.39 16.80
N HIS A 79 -5.54 5.55 17.79
CA HIS A 79 -6.84 4.92 18.00
C HIS A 79 -7.55 5.70 19.11
N VAL A 80 -8.32 6.69 18.68
CA VAL A 80 -8.97 7.70 19.53
C VAL A 80 -10.46 7.40 19.67
N HIS A 81 -11.13 8.02 20.62
CA HIS A 81 -12.58 8.00 20.67
C HIS A 81 -13.17 8.60 19.39
N GLY A 82 -14.14 7.90 18.79
CA GLY A 82 -14.72 8.25 17.48
C GLY A 82 -15.72 9.43 17.49
N GLY A 83 -15.52 10.40 18.39
CA GLY A 83 -16.29 11.64 18.42
C GLY A 83 -15.73 12.66 17.44
N ARG A 84 -16.60 13.36 16.70
CA ARG A 84 -16.18 14.35 15.69
C ARG A 84 -15.17 15.37 16.21
N ALA A 85 -15.43 15.93 17.41
CA ALA A 85 -14.55 16.92 18.02
C ALA A 85 -13.16 16.37 18.38
N VAL A 86 -13.07 15.10 18.82
CA VAL A 86 -11.81 14.44 19.14
C VAL A 86 -10.98 14.22 17.88
N VAL A 87 -11.61 13.66 16.84
CA VAL A 87 -10.96 13.43 15.54
C VAL A 87 -10.45 14.76 14.96
N GLU A 88 -11.30 15.79 14.92
CA GLU A 88 -10.91 17.12 14.42
C GLU A 88 -9.75 17.74 15.21
N ALA A 89 -9.77 17.64 16.55
CA ALA A 89 -8.70 18.18 17.38
C ALA A 89 -7.36 17.48 17.12
N VAL A 90 -7.35 16.15 16.94
CA VAL A 90 -6.12 15.40 16.62
C VAL A 90 -5.64 15.70 15.19
N LEU A 91 -6.54 15.82 14.21
CA LEU A 91 -6.18 16.22 12.85
C LEU A 91 -5.58 17.63 12.80
N GLN A 92 -6.10 18.57 13.61
CA GLN A 92 -5.55 19.92 13.73
C GLN A 92 -4.19 19.91 14.40
N ALA A 93 -4.00 19.12 15.45
CA ALA A 93 -2.69 18.95 16.10
C ALA A 93 -1.65 18.40 15.12
N LEU A 94 -1.98 17.38 14.32
CA LEU A 94 -1.08 16.85 13.29
C LEU A 94 -0.76 17.89 12.20
N CYS A 95 -1.74 18.70 11.79
CA CYS A 95 -1.53 19.83 10.88
C CYS A 95 -0.53 20.85 11.46
N ALA A 96 -0.66 21.17 12.75
CA ALA A 96 0.21 22.12 13.45
C ALA A 96 1.66 21.62 13.58
N GLU A 97 1.87 20.30 13.63
CA GLU A 97 3.20 19.66 13.50
C GLU A 97 3.77 19.72 12.07
N GLY A 98 3.06 20.39 11.16
CA GLY A 98 3.44 20.64 9.78
C GLY A 98 3.25 19.45 8.85
N LEU A 99 2.46 18.44 9.23
CA LEU A 99 2.11 17.31 8.37
C LEU A 99 1.01 17.72 7.38
N ARG A 100 0.87 16.97 6.29
CA ARG A 100 -0.10 17.25 5.23
C ARG A 100 -1.25 16.24 5.26
N LEU A 101 -2.48 16.67 4.98
CA LEU A 101 -3.57 15.73 4.72
C LEU A 101 -3.27 14.86 3.50
N ALA A 102 -3.48 13.56 3.62
CA ALA A 102 -3.31 12.62 2.53
C ALA A 102 -4.31 12.87 1.39
N GLU A 103 -3.88 12.69 0.15
CA GLU A 103 -4.78 12.62 -1.01
C GLU A 103 -5.57 11.29 -1.01
N PRO A 104 -6.70 11.20 -1.74
CA PRO A 104 -7.41 9.94 -1.93
C PRO A 104 -6.49 8.83 -2.44
N GLY A 105 -6.49 7.68 -1.76
CA GLY A 105 -5.66 6.53 -2.11
C GLY A 105 -4.16 6.68 -1.85
N GLU A 106 -3.70 7.81 -1.29
CA GLU A 106 -2.26 8.11 -1.23
C GLU A 106 -1.46 7.09 -0.41
N PHE A 107 -2.00 6.55 0.68
CA PHE A 107 -1.32 5.49 1.44
C PHE A 107 -1.08 4.24 0.59
N THR A 108 -2.07 3.82 -0.20
CA THR A 108 -1.96 2.66 -1.09
C THR A 108 -1.01 2.97 -2.26
N ARG A 109 -1.07 4.19 -2.82
CA ARG A 109 -0.13 4.67 -3.84
C ARG A 109 1.31 4.56 -3.35
N ARG A 110 1.60 5.04 -2.13
CA ARG A 110 2.94 4.94 -1.52
C ARG A 110 3.35 3.49 -1.26
N ALA A 111 2.42 2.63 -0.86
CA ALA A 111 2.69 1.20 -0.72
C ALA A 111 3.13 0.59 -2.05
N PHE A 112 2.46 0.91 -3.15
CA PHE A 112 2.85 0.52 -4.50
C PHE A 112 4.23 1.09 -4.90
N GLU A 113 4.45 2.39 -4.73
CA GLU A 113 5.71 3.07 -5.07
C GLU A 113 6.91 2.52 -4.27
N ASN A 114 6.68 2.06 -3.04
CA ASN A 114 7.70 1.43 -2.20
C ASN A 114 7.79 -0.11 -2.37
N GLY A 115 7.14 -0.67 -3.39
CA GLY A 115 7.20 -2.10 -3.70
C GLY A 115 6.58 -3.01 -2.64
N LYS A 116 5.68 -2.48 -1.80
CA LYS A 116 4.91 -3.27 -0.82
C LYS A 116 3.79 -4.06 -1.47
N LEU A 117 3.28 -3.54 -2.59
CA LEU A 117 2.21 -4.08 -3.41
C LEU A 117 2.57 -3.82 -4.88
N ASP A 118 2.14 -4.68 -5.80
CA ASP A 118 2.03 -4.30 -7.21
C ASP A 118 0.71 -3.58 -7.51
N LEU A 119 0.52 -3.15 -8.76
CA LEU A 119 -0.65 -2.38 -9.15
C LEU A 119 -1.96 -3.18 -9.04
N THR A 120 -1.94 -4.46 -9.40
CA THR A 120 -3.13 -5.32 -9.32
C THR A 120 -3.52 -5.56 -7.87
N GLN A 121 -2.55 -5.72 -6.98
CA GLN A 121 -2.77 -5.83 -5.54
C GLN A 121 -3.31 -4.51 -4.96
N ALA A 122 -2.79 -3.36 -5.40
CA ALA A 122 -3.28 -2.05 -4.99
C ALA A 122 -4.75 -1.82 -5.38
N GLU A 123 -5.15 -2.22 -6.60
CA GLU A 123 -6.55 -2.22 -7.04
C GLU A 123 -7.40 -3.19 -6.22
N GLY A 124 -6.87 -4.38 -5.91
CA GLY A 124 -7.54 -5.38 -5.06
C GLY A 124 -7.85 -4.87 -3.64
N VAL A 125 -7.09 -3.89 -3.12
CA VAL A 125 -7.44 -3.21 -1.85
C VAL A 125 -8.74 -2.43 -2.00
N ALA A 126 -8.90 -1.66 -3.08
CA ALA A 126 -10.10 -0.86 -3.32
C ALA A 126 -11.32 -1.78 -3.52
N ASP A 127 -11.17 -2.81 -4.36
CA ASP A 127 -12.23 -3.79 -4.61
C ASP A 127 -12.68 -4.51 -3.33
N LEU A 128 -11.75 -4.77 -2.40
CA LEU A 128 -12.07 -5.40 -1.13
C LEU A 128 -12.84 -4.47 -0.19
N ILE A 129 -12.52 -3.17 -0.20
CA ILE A 129 -13.23 -2.15 0.58
C ILE A 129 -14.65 -1.95 0.04
N ASP A 130 -14.81 -1.96 -1.29
CA ASP A 130 -16.08 -1.72 -1.98
C ASP A 130 -16.95 -2.99 -2.15
N ALA A 131 -16.46 -4.16 -1.73
CA ALA A 131 -17.17 -5.42 -1.91
C ALA A 131 -18.51 -5.47 -1.15
N GLU A 132 -19.61 -5.65 -1.88
CA GLU A 132 -20.97 -5.78 -1.32
C GLU A 132 -21.44 -7.24 -1.22
N THR A 133 -20.78 -8.15 -1.95
CA THR A 133 -21.11 -9.58 -1.99
C THR A 133 -19.93 -10.45 -1.58
N GLU A 134 -20.23 -11.65 -1.08
CA GLU A 134 -19.21 -12.64 -0.73
C GLU A 134 -18.35 -13.06 -1.93
N ALA A 135 -18.94 -13.09 -3.13
CA ALA A 135 -18.22 -13.38 -4.37
C ALA A 135 -17.19 -12.28 -4.69
N GLN A 136 -17.58 -11.00 -4.62
CA GLN A 136 -16.68 -9.86 -4.78
C GLN A 136 -15.57 -9.87 -3.73
N ARG A 137 -15.90 -10.10 -2.45
CA ARG A 137 -14.91 -10.19 -1.36
C ARG A 137 -13.88 -11.28 -1.62
N ARG A 138 -14.30 -12.47 -2.06
CA ARG A 138 -13.39 -13.59 -2.37
C ARG A 138 -12.51 -13.30 -3.58
N GLN A 139 -13.07 -12.68 -4.63
CA GLN A 139 -12.30 -12.26 -5.80
C GLN A 139 -11.23 -11.23 -5.42
N ALA A 140 -11.63 -10.16 -4.71
CA ALA A 140 -10.72 -9.10 -4.29
C ALA A 140 -9.60 -9.61 -3.38
N LEU A 141 -9.89 -10.57 -2.48
CA LEU A 141 -8.87 -11.24 -1.69
C LEU A 141 -7.87 -12.05 -2.53
N GLY A 142 -8.33 -12.71 -3.60
CA GLY A 142 -7.45 -13.42 -4.52
C GLY A 142 -6.52 -12.47 -5.28
N GLN A 143 -7.05 -11.34 -5.74
CA GLN A 143 -6.28 -10.29 -6.41
C GLN A 143 -5.28 -9.61 -5.48
N LEU A 144 -5.71 -9.23 -4.27
CA LEU A 144 -4.81 -8.72 -3.22
C LEU A 144 -3.72 -9.75 -2.85
N GLY A 145 -4.04 -11.03 -2.92
CA GLY A 145 -3.11 -12.14 -2.72
C GLY A 145 -2.09 -12.31 -3.84
N GLY A 146 -2.17 -11.57 -4.94
CA GLY A 146 -1.22 -11.62 -6.06
C GLY A 146 -1.58 -12.61 -7.16
N ALA A 147 -2.78 -13.21 -7.15
CA ALA A 147 -3.14 -14.23 -8.15
C ALA A 147 -3.14 -13.69 -9.59
N LEU A 148 -3.50 -12.42 -9.79
CA LEU A 148 -3.41 -11.77 -11.11
C LEU A 148 -1.96 -11.41 -11.46
N SER A 149 -1.18 -10.92 -10.49
CA SER A 149 0.24 -10.60 -10.67
C SER A 149 1.04 -11.82 -11.15
N GLU A 150 0.87 -12.97 -10.49
CA GLU A 150 1.53 -14.22 -10.86
C GLU A 150 1.19 -14.64 -12.29
N ARG A 151 -0.08 -14.49 -12.68
CA ARG A 151 -0.54 -14.81 -14.03
C ARG A 151 0.06 -13.87 -15.06
N TYR A 152 0.06 -12.56 -14.79
CA TYR A 152 0.63 -11.55 -15.69
C TYR A 152 2.14 -11.68 -15.83
N GLU A 153 2.87 -11.97 -14.76
CA GLU A 153 4.31 -12.21 -14.85
C GLU A 153 4.61 -13.48 -15.64
N THR A 154 3.83 -14.55 -15.47
CA THR A 154 3.98 -15.77 -16.30
C THR A 154 3.80 -15.44 -17.79
N TRP A 155 2.76 -14.67 -18.13
CA TRP A 155 2.54 -14.26 -19.51
C TRP A 155 3.65 -13.34 -20.04
N ARG A 156 4.11 -12.40 -19.21
CA ARG A 156 5.20 -11.48 -19.55
C ARG A 156 6.49 -12.24 -19.81
N GLU A 157 6.85 -13.23 -18.99
CA GLU A 157 8.03 -14.08 -19.18
C GLU A 157 7.97 -14.83 -20.52
N LEU A 158 6.82 -15.43 -20.84
CA LEU A 158 6.60 -16.11 -22.12
C LEU A 158 6.75 -15.16 -23.31
N LEU A 159 6.18 -13.96 -23.23
CA LEU A 159 6.27 -12.94 -24.28
C LEU A 159 7.70 -12.45 -24.47
N VAL A 160 8.43 -12.17 -23.38
CA VAL A 160 9.82 -11.70 -23.43
C VAL A 160 10.72 -12.78 -24.05
N GLN A 161 10.54 -14.05 -23.68
CA GLN A 161 11.30 -15.16 -24.27
C GLN A 161 11.00 -15.32 -25.77
N THR A 162 9.71 -15.26 -26.13
CA THR A 162 9.26 -15.32 -27.53
C THR A 162 9.85 -14.18 -28.36
N LEU A 163 9.81 -12.96 -27.83
CA LEU A 163 10.36 -11.78 -28.50
C LEU A 163 11.87 -11.94 -28.69
N ALA A 164 12.61 -12.35 -27.67
CA ALA A 164 14.06 -12.57 -27.77
C ALA A 164 14.42 -13.60 -28.87
N MET A 165 13.64 -14.66 -29.02
CA MET A 165 13.84 -15.67 -30.08
C MET A 165 13.58 -15.10 -31.48
N LEU A 166 12.54 -14.28 -31.64
CA LEU A 166 12.22 -13.66 -32.92
C LEU A 166 13.25 -12.58 -33.30
N GLU A 167 13.63 -11.72 -32.35
CA GLU A 167 14.66 -10.69 -32.56
C GLU A 167 16.00 -11.32 -32.95
N ALA A 168 16.43 -12.39 -32.27
CA ALA A 168 17.66 -13.10 -32.64
C ALA A 168 17.63 -13.61 -34.09
N ALA A 169 16.47 -14.14 -34.54
CA ALA A 169 16.32 -14.62 -35.92
C ALA A 169 16.29 -13.49 -36.97
N VAL A 170 15.89 -12.28 -36.58
CA VAL A 170 15.84 -11.10 -37.47
C VAL A 170 17.21 -10.41 -37.53
N ASP A 171 17.88 -10.23 -36.39
CA ASP A 171 19.12 -9.47 -36.28
C ASP A 171 20.36 -10.25 -36.73
N PHE A 172 20.33 -11.58 -36.65
CA PHE A 172 21.47 -12.45 -36.98
C PHE A 172 21.12 -13.50 -38.05
N PRO A 173 20.65 -13.10 -39.24
CA PRO A 173 20.20 -14.03 -40.28
C PRO A 173 21.35 -14.86 -40.89
N ASP A 174 22.58 -14.37 -40.80
CA ASP A 174 23.78 -14.97 -41.40
C ASP A 174 24.71 -15.65 -40.36
N GLU A 175 24.34 -15.65 -39.07
CA GLU A 175 25.10 -16.38 -38.03
C GLU A 175 24.61 -17.82 -37.89
N ASP A 176 25.48 -18.73 -37.43
CA ASP A 176 25.17 -20.13 -37.08
C ASP A 176 24.28 -20.19 -35.81
N LEU A 177 23.10 -19.60 -35.87
CA LEU A 177 22.06 -19.77 -34.87
C LEU A 177 21.61 -21.24 -34.86
N PRO A 178 21.19 -21.78 -33.70
CA PRO A 178 20.54 -23.09 -33.64
C PRO A 178 19.36 -23.14 -34.63
N GLU A 179 19.17 -24.27 -35.34
CA GLU A 179 18.08 -24.38 -36.32
C GLU A 179 16.72 -23.97 -35.73
N ASP A 180 15.99 -23.15 -36.48
CA ASP A 180 14.60 -22.72 -36.22
C ASP A 180 14.38 -21.98 -34.88
N VAL A 181 15.27 -21.05 -34.52
CA VAL A 181 15.08 -20.16 -33.35
C VAL A 181 13.70 -19.51 -33.34
N ALA A 182 13.21 -19.06 -34.51
CA ALA A 182 11.87 -18.47 -34.63
C ALA A 182 10.74 -19.49 -34.38
N GLY A 183 10.86 -20.73 -34.85
CA GLY A 183 9.87 -21.78 -34.60
C GLY A 183 9.79 -22.20 -33.13
N ARG A 184 10.87 -22.08 -32.36
CA ARG A 184 10.89 -22.30 -30.91
C ARG A 184 10.02 -21.32 -30.12
N ALA A 185 9.65 -20.19 -30.72
CA ALA A 185 8.73 -19.22 -30.14
C ALA A 185 7.25 -19.65 -30.22
N ARG A 186 6.90 -20.53 -31.19
CA ARG A 186 5.50 -20.93 -31.46
C ARG A 186 4.78 -21.60 -30.29
N PRO A 187 5.37 -22.52 -29.52
CA PRO A 187 4.67 -23.16 -28.40
C PRO A 187 4.24 -22.17 -27.34
N GLY A 188 5.10 -21.20 -26.98
CA GLY A 188 4.78 -20.16 -26.01
C GLY A 188 3.62 -19.27 -26.46
N LEU A 189 3.61 -18.88 -27.74
CA LEU A 189 2.51 -18.10 -28.33
C LEU A 189 1.18 -18.85 -28.31
N LYS A 190 1.17 -20.16 -28.59
CA LYS A 190 -0.07 -20.96 -28.53
C LYS A 190 -0.62 -21.10 -27.11
N LEU A 191 0.25 -21.18 -26.11
CA LEU A 191 -0.18 -21.20 -24.71
C LEU A 191 -0.84 -19.87 -24.33
N LEU A 192 -0.24 -18.75 -24.72
CA LEU A 192 -0.81 -17.41 -24.49
C LEU A 192 -2.16 -17.22 -25.20
N GLU A 193 -2.26 -17.64 -26.47
CA GLU A 193 -3.51 -17.56 -27.25
C GLU A 193 -4.65 -18.37 -26.61
N ALA A 194 -4.35 -19.46 -25.92
CA ALA A 194 -5.35 -20.28 -25.25
C ALA A 194 -5.81 -19.69 -23.91
N GLU A 195 -5.04 -18.78 -23.31
CA GLU A 195 -5.30 -18.23 -21.97
C GLU A 195 -5.90 -16.81 -21.96
N ILE A 196 -5.80 -16.08 -23.08
CA ILE A 196 -6.30 -14.71 -23.29
C ILE A 196 -7.61 -14.75 -24.08
#